data_AF-A0A075MN55-F1
#
_entry.id   AF-A0A075MN55-F1
#
_cell.length_a   1.000
_cell.length_b   1.000
_cell.length_c   1.000
_cell.angle_alpha   90.00
_cell.angle_beta   90.00
_cell.angle_gamma   90.00
#
_symmetry.space_group_name_H-M   'P 1'
#
loop_
_entity.id
_entity.type
_entity.pdbx_description
1 polymer ?
#
loop_
_entity_poly.entity_id
_entity_poly.type
_entity_poly.pdbx_seq_one_letter_code
_entity_poly.pdbx_strand_id
1 'polypeptide(L)'
;MTTEMSAKHEATRLTNSTYDIIRALEKDADFLYSTVDRYIDDASKENRSDLIGVWNTIKQDKERHVQLLREALAKEAKEERLK
;
A
#
# COMPACT_ATOMS: atom_id res chain seq x y z
N MET A 1 -24.05 17.27 34.96
CA MET A 1 -22.82 17.89 34.42
C MET A 1 -21.70 16.90 34.57
N THR A 2 -21.23 16.32 33.47
CA THR A 2 -19.91 15.67 33.36
C THR A 2 -19.55 15.64 31.87
N THR A 3 -19.37 16.84 31.35
CA THR A 3 -18.90 17.11 29.98
C THR A 3 -17.37 17.04 29.98
N GLU A 4 -16.78 15.88 30.27
CA GLU A 4 -15.30 15.75 30.28
C GLU A 4 -14.76 14.47 29.66
N MET A 5 -15.60 13.52 29.23
CA MET A 5 -15.11 12.28 28.58
C MET A 5 -14.98 12.35 27.06
N SER A 6 -15.46 13.40 26.38
CA SER A 6 -15.50 13.43 24.91
C SER A 6 -14.25 14.04 24.24
N ALA A 7 -13.34 14.66 25.00
CA ALA A 7 -12.28 15.50 24.42
C ALA A 7 -10.93 14.80 24.21
N LYS A 8 -10.76 13.53 24.61
CA LYS A 8 -9.46 12.83 24.54
C LYS A 8 -9.26 11.90 23.34
N HIS A 9 -10.23 11.79 22.43
CA HIS A 9 -10.13 10.93 21.24
C HIS A 9 -9.94 11.68 19.92
N GLU A 10 -9.82 13.01 19.96
CA GLU A 10 -9.66 13.84 18.76
C GLU A 10 -8.21 13.94 18.26
N ALA A 11 -7.21 13.56 19.07
CA ALA A 11 -5.82 13.95 18.80
C ALA A 11 -4.96 12.96 17.99
N THR A 12 -5.43 11.75 17.63
CA THR A 12 -4.57 10.74 16.95
C THR A 12 -5.33 9.74 16.07
N ARG A 13 -6.47 10.10 15.49
CA ARG A 13 -7.15 9.19 14.56
C ARG A 13 -6.73 9.53 13.13
N LEU A 14 -5.66 8.87 12.65
CA LEU A 14 -5.59 8.51 11.23
C LEU A 14 -7.00 8.07 10.83
N THR A 15 -7.57 8.68 9.79
CA THR A 15 -8.87 8.23 9.32
C THR A 15 -8.76 6.74 9.00
N ASN A 16 -9.85 5.98 9.18
CA ASN A 16 -9.81 4.54 8.88
C ASN A 16 -9.27 4.31 7.44
N SER A 17 -9.60 5.22 6.53
CA SER A 17 -9.05 5.29 5.17
C SER A 17 -7.53 5.51 5.07
N THR A 18 -6.92 6.43 5.83
CA THR A 18 -5.45 6.60 5.78
C THR A 18 -4.74 5.37 6.30
N TYR A 19 -5.25 4.78 7.40
CA TYR A 19 -4.71 3.54 7.95
C TYR A 19 -4.84 2.39 6.94
N ASP A 20 -5.99 2.24 6.30
CA ASP A 20 -6.22 1.22 5.27
C ASP A 20 -5.26 1.38 4.07
N ILE A 21 -4.99 2.62 3.64
CA ILE A 21 -4.02 2.90 2.56
C ILE A 21 -2.61 2.50 2.98
N ILE A 22 -2.17 2.83 4.20
CA ILE A 22 -0.84 2.46 4.71
C ILE A 22 -0.72 0.93 4.76
N ARG A 23 -1.75 0.23 5.27
CA ARG A 23 -1.76 -1.25 5.33
C ARG A 23 -1.73 -1.90 3.94
N ALA A 24 -2.37 -1.29 2.95
CA ALA A 24 -2.30 -1.76 1.57
C ALA A 24 -0.89 -1.55 0.98
N LEU A 25 -0.28 -0.39 1.23
CA LEU A 25 1.10 -0.10 0.82
C LEU A 25 2.11 -1.07 1.42
N GLU A 26 1.98 -1.41 2.70
CA GLU A 26 2.85 -2.41 3.37
C GLU A 26 2.79 -3.76 2.65
N LYS A 27 1.58 -4.27 2.39
CA LYS A 27 1.39 -5.57 1.71
C LYS A 27 1.95 -5.56 0.29
N ASP A 28 1.71 -4.49 -0.47
CA ASP A 28 2.19 -4.39 -1.83
C ASP A 28 3.72 -4.23 -1.86
N ALA A 29 4.31 -3.51 -0.90
CA ALA A 29 5.77 -3.42 -0.75
C ALA A 29 6.39 -4.78 -0.41
N ASP A 30 5.84 -5.52 0.55
CA ASP A 30 6.31 -6.86 0.91
C ASP A 30 6.30 -7.80 -0.30
N PHE A 31 5.25 -7.73 -1.12
CA PHE A 31 5.17 -8.49 -2.35
C PHE A 31 6.26 -8.09 -3.36
N LEU A 32 6.39 -6.78 -3.63
CA LEU A 32 7.28 -6.22 -4.64
C LEU A 32 8.78 -6.40 -4.31
N TYR A 33 9.17 -6.24 -3.05
CA TYR A 33 10.59 -6.27 -2.66
C TYR A 33 11.13 -7.68 -2.36
N SER A 34 10.25 -8.68 -2.22
CA SER A 34 10.71 -10.01 -1.77
C SER A 34 10.06 -11.18 -2.50
N THR A 35 8.76 -11.10 -2.77
CA THR A 35 7.98 -12.29 -3.13
C THR A 35 7.97 -12.50 -4.63
N VAL A 36 7.74 -11.43 -5.39
CA VAL A 36 7.60 -11.53 -6.85
C VAL A 36 8.89 -11.95 -7.53
N ASP A 37 10.05 -11.45 -7.08
CA ASP A 37 11.35 -11.81 -7.67
C ASP A 37 11.67 -13.29 -7.43
N ARG A 38 11.32 -13.84 -6.25
CA ARG A 38 11.45 -15.28 -5.98
C ARG A 38 10.58 -16.12 -6.92
N TYR A 39 9.34 -15.70 -7.17
CA TYR A 39 8.44 -16.42 -8.06
C TYR A 39 8.89 -16.35 -9.53
N ILE A 40 9.47 -15.22 -9.95
CA ILE A 40 10.10 -15.08 -11.26
C ILE A 40 11.31 -16.02 -11.38
N ASP A 41 12.18 -16.05 -10.36
CA ASP A 41 13.35 -16.92 -10.32
C ASP A 41 12.96 -18.41 -10.40
N ASP A 42 11.94 -18.83 -9.66
CA ASP A 42 11.47 -20.21 -9.66
C ASP A 42 10.86 -20.57 -11.02
N ALA A 43 10.02 -19.70 -11.62
CA ALA A 43 9.52 -19.89 -12.98
C ALA A 43 10.64 -19.95 -14.03
N SER A 44 11.72 -19.18 -13.83
CA SER A 44 12.90 -19.22 -14.68
C SER A 44 13.66 -20.55 -14.56
N LYS A 45 13.84 -21.08 -13.35
CA LYS A 45 14.47 -22.40 -13.14
C LYS A 45 13.67 -23.53 -13.76
N GLU A 46 12.34 -23.37 -13.82
CA GLU A 46 11.42 -24.33 -14.45
C GLU A 46 11.27 -24.13 -15.97
N ASN A 47 11.97 -23.17 -16.58
CA ASN A 47 11.84 -22.80 -18.00
C ASN A 47 10.40 -22.41 -18.43
N ARG A 48 9.61 -21.86 -17.50
CA ARG A 48 8.22 -21.44 -17.72
C ARG A 48 8.12 -19.96 -18.10
N SER A 49 8.56 -19.64 -19.31
CA SER A 49 8.56 -18.26 -19.82
C SER A 49 7.18 -17.59 -19.84
N ASP A 50 6.12 -18.38 -20.01
CA ASP A 50 4.73 -17.94 -19.86
C ASP A 50 4.45 -17.39 -18.46
N LEU A 51 4.88 -18.12 -17.42
CA LEU A 51 4.70 -17.72 -16.03
C LEU A 51 5.57 -16.52 -15.65
N ILE A 52 6.79 -16.43 -16.17
CA ILE A 52 7.64 -15.24 -16.00
C ILE A 52 6.92 -13.99 -16.53
N GLY A 53 6.27 -14.09 -17.70
CA GLY A 53 5.48 -13.01 -18.27
C GLY A 53 4.32 -12.59 -17.35
N VAL A 54 3.58 -13.56 -16.82
CA VAL A 54 2.48 -13.30 -15.87
C VAL A 54 2.98 -12.59 -14.61
N TRP A 55 4.07 -13.07 -14.00
CA TRP A 55 4.61 -12.46 -12.78
C TRP A 55 5.12 -11.04 -13.01
N ASN A 56 5.76 -10.77 -14.16
CA ASN A 56 6.18 -9.42 -14.51
C ASN A 56 4.99 -8.47 -14.70
N THR A 57 3.89 -8.92 -15.32
CA THR A 57 2.66 -8.12 -15.42
C THR A 57 2.11 -7.79 -14.04
N ILE A 58 2.00 -8.78 -13.15
CA ILE A 58 1.52 -8.57 -11.77
C ILE A 58 2.44 -7.60 -11.02
N LYS A 59 3.75 -7.69 -11.21
CA LYS A 59 4.74 -6.76 -10.63
C LYS A 59 4.44 -5.31 -11.05
N GLN A 60 4.30 -5.07 -12.34
CA GLN A 60 4.03 -3.74 -12.90
C GLN A 60 2.70 -3.16 -12.40
N ASP A 61 1.65 -3.97 -12.35
CA ASP A 61 0.35 -3.54 -11.83
C ASP A 61 0.42 -3.14 -10.36
N LYS A 62 1.19 -3.90 -9.55
CA LYS A 62 1.42 -3.60 -8.14
C LYS A 62 2.25 -2.34 -7.93
N GLU A 63 3.28 -2.10 -8.75
CA GLU A 63 4.03 -0.83 -8.74
C GLU A 63 3.10 0.36 -9.03
N ARG A 64 2.19 0.21 -10.00
CA ARG A 64 1.17 1.22 -10.30
C ARG A 64 0.23 1.46 -9.11
N HIS A 65 -0.23 0.42 -8.44
CA HIS A 65 -1.08 0.56 -7.25
C HIS A 65 -0.37 1.33 -6.13
N VAL A 66 0.89 1.00 -5.85
CA VAL A 66 1.71 1.72 -4.86
C VAL A 66 1.81 3.21 -5.20
N GLN A 67 2.03 3.54 -6.47
CA GLN A 67 2.11 4.93 -6.91
C GLN A 67 0.79 5.70 -6.66
N LEU A 68 -0.36 5.10 -7.04
CA LEU A 68 -1.68 5.72 -6.83
C LEU A 68 -1.99 5.94 -5.34
N LEU A 69 -1.64 4.96 -4.49
CA LEU A 69 -1.85 5.06 -3.05
C LEU A 69 -0.94 6.13 -2.42
N ARG A 70 0.31 6.26 -2.88
CA ARG A 70 1.22 7.34 -2.44
C ARG A 70 0.69 8.72 -2.82
N GLU A 71 0.14 8.86 -4.03
CA GLU A 71 -0.48 10.11 -4.49
C GLU A 71 -1.71 10.47 -3.65
N ALA A 72 -2.55 9.48 -3.33
CA ALA A 72 -3.71 9.66 -2.45
C ALA A 72 -3.30 10.16 -1.06
N LEU A 73 -2.29 9.53 -0.44
CA LEU A 73 -1.73 9.99 0.85
C LEU A 73 -1.15 11.40 0.77
N ALA A 74 -0.40 11.70 -0.29
CA ALA A 74 0.20 13.02 -0.47
C ALA A 74 -0.88 14.11 -0.62
N LYS A 75 -2.02 13.78 -1.24
CA LYS A 75 -3.16 14.69 -1.36
C LYS A 75 -3.85 14.90 -0.01
N GLU A 76 -4.16 13.83 0.73
CA GLU A 76 -4.76 13.92 2.07
C GLU A 76 -3.88 14.74 3.02
N ALA A 77 -2.57 14.48 3.03
CA ALA A 77 -1.62 15.24 3.86
C ALA A 77 -1.55 16.74 3.50
N LYS A 78 -1.78 17.11 2.24
CA LYS A 78 -1.85 18.53 1.83
C LYS A 78 -3.17 19.17 2.25
N GLU A 79 -4.28 18.45 2.11
CA GLU A 79 -5.62 18.92 2.48
C GLU A 79 -5.77 19.08 4.00
N GLU A 80 -5.22 18.16 4.81
CA GLU A 80 -5.15 18.29 6.27
C GLU A 80 -4.28 19.48 6.73
N ARG A 81 -3.25 19.86 5.96
CA ARG A 81 -2.42 21.05 6.25
C ARG A 81 -3.08 22.38 5.87
N LEU A 82 -4.17 22.33 5.10
CA LEU A 82 -4.92 23.51 4.64
C LEU A 82 -6.24 23.72 5.40
N LYS A 83 -6.60 22.80 6.30
CA LYS A 83 -7.67 22.97 7.29
C LYS A 83 -7.15 23.69 8.53
#